data_AF-A0A1E1WVE3-F1
#
_entry.id   AF-A0A1E1WVE3-F1
#
_cell.length_a   1.000
_cell.length_b   1.000
_cell.length_c   1.000
_cell.angle_alpha   90.00
_cell.angle_beta   90.00
_cell.angle_gamma   90.00
#
_symmetry.space_group_name_H-M   'P 1'
#
loop_
_entity.id
_entity.type
_entity.pdbx_description
1 polymer ?
#
loop_
_entity_poly.entity_id
_entity_poly.type
_entity_poly.pdbx_seq_one_letter_code
_entity_poly.pdbx_strand_id
1 'polypeptide(L)'
;CIGVHGQCVITTREHCDFVKGYFHEEASLCSQVSCLDDVCGMLPFMRRRRPDQLYRAWTSLFVHAGLLHLAGTLALQWLFMRDLEKMAGPVRIAIIYLGSGVAG
;
A
#
# COMPACT_ATOMS: atom_id res chain seq x y z
N CYS A 1 4.84 -17.82 2.93
CA CYS A 1 4.02 -16.67 2.53
C CYS A 1 4.66 -15.97 1.36
N ILE A 2 3.92 -15.76 0.27
CA ILE A 2 4.46 -15.25 -1.00
C ILE A 2 3.58 -14.13 -1.57
N GLY A 3 4.20 -13.21 -2.32
CA GLY A 3 3.51 -12.15 -3.06
C GLY A 3 2.86 -11.07 -2.21
N VAL A 4 2.52 -9.94 -2.83
CA VAL A 4 1.99 -8.74 -2.16
C VAL A 4 0.63 -8.93 -1.50
N HIS A 5 -0.11 -9.96 -1.90
CA HIS A 5 -1.40 -10.32 -1.32
C HIS A 5 -1.27 -11.24 -0.08
N GLY A 6 -0.04 -11.61 0.32
CA GLY A 6 0.19 -12.49 1.45
C GLY A 6 -0.40 -13.89 1.23
N GLN A 7 -0.19 -14.47 0.05
CA GLN A 7 -0.71 -15.81 -0.25
C GLN A 7 0.05 -16.87 0.55
N CYS A 8 -0.69 -17.81 1.14
CA CYS A 8 -0.11 -18.99 1.75
C CYS A 8 -0.03 -20.13 0.73
N VAL A 9 1.18 -20.67 0.56
CA VAL A 9 1.46 -21.82 -0.30
C VAL A 9 2.34 -22.78 0.48
N ILE A 10 1.95 -24.04 0.55
CA ILE A 10 2.76 -25.12 1.14
C ILE A 10 3.80 -25.51 0.09
N THR A 11 5.07 -25.25 0.37
CA THR A 11 6.17 -25.44 -0.58
C THR A 11 7.49 -25.70 0.17
N THR A 12 8.56 -26.03 -0.55
CA THR A 12 9.89 -26.25 0.06
C THR A 12 10.55 -24.93 0.44
N ARG A 13 11.50 -24.97 1.40
CA ARG A 13 12.30 -23.81 1.80
C ARG A 13 13.02 -23.17 0.61
N GLU A 14 13.65 -24.01 -0.21
CA GLU A 14 14.37 -23.58 -1.43
C GLU A 14 13.47 -22.81 -2.39
N HIS A 15 12.24 -23.28 -2.62
CA HIS A 15 11.28 -22.58 -3.47
C HIS A 15 10.83 -21.26 -2.83
N CYS A 16 10.61 -21.23 -1.52
CA CYS A 16 10.22 -20.01 -0.80
C CYS A 16 11.32 -18.94 -0.89
N ASP A 17 12.58 -19.33 -0.71
CA ASP A 17 13.74 -18.44 -0.80
C ASP A 17 13.92 -17.93 -2.24
N PHE A 18 13.72 -18.79 -3.24
CA PHE A 18 13.77 -18.43 -4.66
C PHE A 18 12.78 -17.32 -5.03
N VAL A 19 11.54 -17.39 -4.52
CA VAL A 19 10.50 -16.38 -4.76
C VAL A 19 10.56 -15.19 -3.79
N LYS A 20 11.60 -15.11 -2.95
CA LYS A 20 11.76 -14.09 -1.89
C LYS A 20 10.54 -14.00 -0.97
N GLY A 21 9.98 -15.16 -0.63
CA GLY A 21 8.89 -15.28 0.34
C GLY A 21 9.39 -15.33 1.78
N TYR A 22 8.43 -15.43 2.71
CA TYR A 22 8.70 -15.69 4.12
C TYR A 22 8.33 -17.14 4.46
N PHE A 23 9.28 -17.93 4.95
CA PHE A 23 9.08 -19.34 5.30
C PHE A 23 8.81 -19.51 6.80
N HIS A 24 7.77 -20.25 7.15
CA HIS A 24 7.44 -20.60 8.55
C HIS A 24 7.87 -22.05 8.79
N GLU A 25 8.86 -22.27 9.66
CA GLU A 25 9.29 -23.63 10.03
C GLU A 25 8.38 -24.25 11.10
N GLU A 26 7.77 -23.40 11.91
CA GLU A 26 6.94 -23.74 13.06
C GLU A 26 5.49 -24.13 12.69
N ALA A 27 5.09 -23.94 11.43
CA ALA A 27 3.74 -24.17 10.96
C ALA A 27 3.71 -25.19 9.81
N SER A 28 2.80 -26.17 9.92
CA SER A 28 2.58 -27.19 8.88
C SER A 28 1.33 -26.91 8.03
N LEU A 29 0.43 -26.04 8.51
CA LEU A 29 -0.79 -25.64 7.81
C LEU A 29 -0.89 -24.12 7.64
N CYS A 30 -1.46 -23.71 6.50
CA CYS A 30 -1.76 -22.32 6.21
C CYS A 30 -2.77 -21.67 7.18
N SER A 31 -3.58 -22.46 7.89
CA SER A 31 -4.51 -21.98 8.90
C SER A 31 -3.83 -21.50 10.19
N GLN A 32 -2.54 -21.81 10.37
CA GLN A 32 -1.76 -21.46 11.56
C GLN A 32 -1.00 -20.13 11.43
N VAL A 33 -0.88 -19.60 10.22
CA VAL A 33 -0.04 -18.43 9.91
C VAL A 33 -0.87 -17.25 9.41
N SER A 34 -0.33 -16.04 9.58
CA SER A 34 -0.95 -14.79 9.13
C SER A 34 -0.04 -14.13 8.09
N CYS A 35 -0.03 -14.70 6.89
CA CYS A 35 0.85 -14.27 5.79
C CYS A 35 0.69 -12.81 5.39
N LEU A 36 -0.50 -12.23 5.59
CA LEU A 36 -0.71 -10.83 5.26
C LEU A 36 0.16 -9.95 6.14
N ASP A 37 0.30 -10.21 7.43
CA ASP A 37 1.14 -9.36 8.28
C ASP A 37 2.63 -9.49 7.96
N ASP A 38 3.09 -10.69 7.59
CA ASP A 38 4.52 -10.92 7.32
C ASP A 38 5.00 -10.33 5.97
N VAL A 39 4.11 -10.20 4.99
CA VAL A 39 4.46 -9.69 3.64
C VAL A 39 4.06 -8.21 3.45
N CYS A 40 3.13 -7.71 4.26
CA CYS A 40 2.57 -6.37 4.13
C CYS A 40 3.47 -5.35 4.85
N GLY A 41 4.24 -4.57 4.08
CA GLY A 41 5.18 -3.59 4.62
C GLY A 41 4.56 -2.28 5.16
N MET A 42 5.43 -1.29 5.42
CA MET A 42 5.17 0.03 6.04
C MET A 42 4.86 0.03 7.54
N LEU A 43 3.72 -0.53 7.96
CA LEU A 43 3.29 -0.55 9.36
C LEU A 43 2.60 -1.90 9.67
N PRO A 44 2.91 -2.53 10.81
CA PRO A 44 2.31 -3.81 11.21
C PRO A 44 0.83 -3.64 11.56
N PHE A 45 0.07 -4.75 11.54
CA PHE A 45 -1.31 -4.75 12.01
C PHE A 45 -1.35 -4.54 13.53
N MET A 46 -2.23 -3.67 14.03
CA MET A 46 -2.43 -3.51 15.47
C MET A 46 -3.19 -4.72 16.04
N ARG A 47 -4.11 -5.29 15.25
CA ARG A 47 -4.83 -6.52 15.55
C ARG A 47 -4.67 -7.52 14.40
N ARG A 48 -3.79 -8.50 14.56
CA ARG A 48 -3.40 -9.55 13.58
C ARG A 48 -4.56 -10.25 12.84
N ARG A 49 -5.76 -10.33 13.43
CA ARG A 49 -6.95 -10.98 12.84
C ARG A 49 -8.01 -10.01 12.31
N ARG A 50 -7.73 -8.70 12.26
CA ARG A 50 -8.66 -7.69 11.74
C ARG A 50 -7.97 -6.78 10.73
N PRO A 51 -8.62 -6.42 9.62
CA PRO A 51 -8.08 -5.43 8.70
C PRO A 51 -8.17 -4.04 9.33
N ASP A 52 -7.06 -3.50 9.82
CA ASP A 52 -6.98 -2.18 10.47
C ASP A 52 -6.05 -1.19 9.75
N GLN A 53 -5.61 -1.52 8.53
CA GLN A 53 -4.68 -0.71 7.74
C GLN A 53 -5.35 0.37 6.88
N LEU A 54 -6.34 1.09 7.42
CA LEU A 54 -7.03 2.18 6.70
C LEU A 54 -6.09 3.31 6.31
N TYR A 55 -4.96 3.47 7.01
CA TYR A 55 -3.92 4.42 6.63
C TYR A 55 -3.45 4.21 5.18
N ARG A 56 -3.51 2.98 4.66
CA ARG A 56 -3.11 2.64 3.28
C ARG A 56 -3.95 3.36 2.23
N ALA A 57 -5.25 3.57 2.50
CA ALA A 57 -6.13 4.30 1.60
C ALA A 57 -5.73 5.78 1.47
N TRP A 58 -5.12 6.35 2.51
CA TRP A 58 -4.66 7.74 2.52
C TRP A 58 -3.22 7.86 2.04
N THR A 59 -2.33 6.97 2.48
CA THR A 59 -0.92 7.01 2.12
C THR A 59 -0.68 6.64 0.66
N SER A 60 -1.59 5.87 0.03
CA SER A 60 -1.50 5.52 -1.39
C SER A 60 -1.44 6.74 -2.30
N LEU A 61 -2.08 7.87 -1.92
CA LEU A 61 -2.03 9.13 -2.68
C LEU A 61 -0.60 9.67 -2.83
N PHE A 62 0.30 9.34 -1.90
CA PHE A 62 1.64 9.90 -1.83
C PHE A 62 2.74 8.92 -2.28
N VAL A 63 2.42 7.62 -2.41
CA VAL A 63 3.38 6.60 -2.83
C VAL A 63 3.50 6.57 -4.35
N HIS A 64 4.72 6.78 -4.85
CA HIS A 64 5.02 6.78 -6.29
C HIS A 64 6.00 5.65 -6.63
N ALA A 65 5.89 5.07 -7.82
CA ALA A 65 6.75 3.97 -8.26
C ALA A 65 8.24 4.35 -8.43
N GLY A 66 8.55 5.65 -8.56
CA GLY A 66 9.92 6.15 -8.71
C GLY A 66 9.97 7.67 -8.93
N LEU A 67 11.20 8.19 -9.10
CA LEU A 67 11.45 9.63 -9.18
C LEU A 67 10.83 10.31 -10.40
N LEU A 68 10.85 9.65 -11.57
CA LEU A 68 10.24 10.20 -12.79
C LEU A 68 8.72 10.31 -12.67
N HIS A 69 8.07 9.30 -12.09
CA HIS A 69 6.63 9.32 -11.83
C HIS A 69 6.28 10.45 -10.86
N LEU A 70 7.05 10.59 -9.77
CA LEU A 70 6.88 11.69 -8.82
C LEU A 70 7.03 13.07 -9.47
N ALA A 71 8.08 13.27 -10.28
CA ALA A 71 8.32 14.54 -10.96
C ALA A 71 7.18 14.89 -11.93
N GLY A 72 6.67 13.91 -12.69
CA GLY A 72 5.52 14.09 -13.58
C GLY A 72 4.26 14.49 -12.83
N THR A 73 3.95 13.79 -11.73
CA THR A 73 2.80 14.13 -10.88
C THR A 73 2.93 15.54 -10.32
N LEU A 74 4.08 15.91 -9.75
CA LEU A 74 4.32 17.25 -9.21
C LEU A 74 4.21 18.35 -10.27
N ALA A 75 4.71 18.12 -11.48
CA ALA A 75 4.59 19.06 -12.58
C ALA A 75 3.12 19.28 -12.99
N LEU A 76 2.35 18.20 -13.15
CA LEU A 76 0.92 18.29 -13.45
C LEU A 76 0.16 19.01 -12.33
N GLN A 77 0.45 18.69 -11.08
CA GLN A 77 -0.19 19.33 -9.93
C GLN A 77 0.16 20.82 -9.87
N TRP A 78 1.42 21.18 -10.11
CA TRP A 78 1.84 22.58 -10.13
C TRP A 78 1.18 23.39 -11.23
N LEU A 79 1.04 22.82 -12.43
CA LEU A 79 0.46 23.50 -13.59
C LEU A 79 -1.05 23.65 -13.46
N PHE A 80 -1.76 22.61 -13.05
CA PHE A 80 -3.24 22.60 -13.05
C PHE A 80 -3.85 22.89 -11.67
N MET A 81 -3.36 22.26 -10.59
CA MET A 81 -3.98 22.44 -9.27
C MET A 81 -3.79 23.83 -8.71
N ARG A 82 -2.67 24.50 -9.02
CA ARG A 82 -2.46 25.90 -8.60
C ARG A 82 -3.56 26.82 -9.14
N ASP A 83 -3.99 26.61 -10.37
CA ASP A 83 -5.00 27.46 -11.00
C ASP A 83 -6.40 27.11 -10.48
N LEU A 84 -6.69 25.82 -10.25
CA LEU A 84 -7.91 25.38 -9.55
C LEU A 84 -7.99 25.93 -8.12
N GLU A 85 -6.88 25.93 -7.39
CA GLU A 85 -6.76 26.43 -6.03
C GLU A 85 -7.03 27.94 -5.96
N LYS A 86 -6.54 28.71 -6.94
CA LYS A 86 -6.84 30.15 -7.04
C LYS A 86 -8.32 30.44 -7.30
N MET A 87 -9.01 29.58 -8.05
CA MET A 87 -10.42 29.78 -8.40
C MET A 87 -11.39 29.31 -7.30
N ALA A 88 -11.16 28.12 -6.75
CA ALA A 88 -12.08 27.49 -5.79
C ALA A 88 -11.64 27.65 -4.33
N GLY A 89 -10.41 28.11 -4.10
CA GLY A 89 -9.79 28.22 -2.79
C GLY A 89 -9.12 26.91 -2.31
N PRO A 90 -8.12 27.03 -1.41
CA PRO A 90 -7.31 25.91 -0.93
C PRO A 90 -8.11 24.80 -0.25
N VAL A 91 -9.03 25.17 0.63
CA VAL A 91 -9.77 24.18 1.46
C VAL A 91 -10.68 23.30 0.61
N ARG A 92 -11.37 23.89 -0.38
CA ARG A 92 -12.29 23.13 -1.26
C ARG A 92 -11.53 22.16 -2.13
N ILE A 93 -10.41 22.61 -2.73
CA ILE A 93 -9.56 21.74 -3.54
C ILE A 93 -8.92 20.65 -2.70
N ALA A 94 -8.48 20.93 -1.46
CA ALA A 94 -7.92 19.91 -0.57
C ALA A 94 -8.93 18.79 -0.26
N ILE A 95 -10.19 19.14 0.05
CA ILE A 95 -11.26 18.15 0.29
C ILE A 95 -11.53 17.32 -0.96
N ILE A 96 -11.62 17.96 -2.13
CA ILE A 96 -11.86 17.26 -3.40
C ILE A 96 -10.71 16.32 -3.72
N TYR A 97 -9.46 16.80 -3.61
CA TYR A 97 -8.25 16.04 -3.92
C TYR A 97 -8.08 14.82 -3.01
N LEU A 98 -8.21 15.01 -1.70
CA LEU A 98 -8.10 13.93 -0.72
C LEU A 98 -9.27 12.96 -0.81
N GLY A 99 -10.49 13.48 -0.98
CA GLY A 99 -11.70 12.68 -1.10
C GLY A 99 -11.72 11.82 -2.35
N SER A 100 -11.34 12.38 -3.51
CA SER A 100 -11.27 11.61 -4.76
C SER A 100 -10.18 10.55 -4.72
N GLY A 101 -9.03 10.83 -4.09
CA GLY A 101 -7.96 9.84 -3.97
C GLY A 101 -8.30 8.63 -3.08
N VAL A 102 -9.16 8.81 -2.07
CA VAL A 102 -9.62 7.72 -1.20
C VAL A 102 -10.81 6.97 -1.82
N ALA A 103 -11.74 7.67 -2.46
CA ALA A 103 -12.93 7.08 -3.05
C ALA A 103 -12.64 6.33 -4.36
N GLY A 104 -11.73 6.87 -5.19
CA GLY A 104 -11.43 6.35 -6.54
C GLY A 104 -12.54 6.60 -7.54
#